data_AF-A0AAV8ZQL9-F1
#
_entry.id   AF-A0AAV8ZQL9-F1
#
_cell.length_a   1.000
_cell.length_b   1.000
_cell.length_c   1.000
_cell.angle_alpha   90.00
_cell.angle_beta   90.00
_cell.angle_gamma   90.00
#
_symmetry.space_group_name_H-M   'P 1'
#
loop_
_entity.id
_entity.type
_entity.pdbx_description
1 polymer ?
#
loop_
_entity_poly.entity_id
_entity_poly.type
_entity_poly.pdbx_seq_one_letter_code
_entity_poly.pdbx_strand_id
1 'polypeptide(L)'
;MPVGFEFAIEITFPSDESTTTGLLNAMTQALGVFITLALGKLNDRLGPLWALGSQATLLLIGAILTQLVPNEKKRQEAFKKNILEIKLSSNDNV
;
A
#
# COMPACT_ATOMS: atom_id res chain seq x y z
N MET A 1 9.95 -9.48 -0.81
CA MET A 1 9.33 -8.36 -0.05
C MET A 1 7.91 -8.21 -0.57
N PRO A 2 6.88 -8.09 0.29
CA PRO A 2 5.51 -7.98 -0.20
C PRO A 2 5.34 -6.69 -1.02
N VAL A 3 4.65 -6.77 -2.17
CA VAL A 3 4.52 -5.68 -3.16
C VAL A 3 3.95 -4.38 -2.55
N GLY A 4 3.10 -4.49 -1.53
CA GLY A 4 2.56 -3.34 -0.81
C GLY A 4 3.60 -2.54 -0.04
N PHE A 5 4.68 -3.18 0.43
CA PHE A 5 5.80 -2.44 1.02
C PHE A 5 6.52 -1.63 -0.05
N GLU A 6 6.87 -2.26 -1.18
CA GLU A 6 7.55 -1.59 -2.31
C GLU A 6 6.77 -0.37 -2.83
N PHE A 7 5.44 -0.47 -2.84
CA PHE A 7 4.58 0.65 -3.18
C PHE A 7 4.53 1.75 -2.10
N ALA A 8 4.47 1.38 -0.82
CA ALA A 8 4.44 2.33 0.30
C ALA A 8 5.74 3.16 0.43
N ILE A 9 6.89 2.55 0.18
CA ILE A 9 8.17 3.28 0.09
C ILE A 9 8.23 4.19 -1.14
N GLU A 10 7.62 3.80 -2.27
CA GLU A 10 7.57 4.64 -3.47
C GLU A 10 6.72 5.90 -3.28
N ILE A 11 5.58 5.81 -2.57
CA ILE A 11 4.73 7.00 -2.28
C ILE A 11 5.31 7.93 -1.21
N THR A 12 6.14 7.42 -0.30
CA THR A 12 6.67 8.16 0.87
C THR A 12 8.11 8.65 0.67
N PHE A 13 8.66 8.57 -0.55
CA PHE A 13 10.04 9.01 -0.81
C PHE A 13 10.21 10.52 -0.52
N PRO A 14 11.27 10.97 0.19
CA PRO A 14 12.46 10.24 0.65
C PRO A 14 12.47 9.89 2.16
N SER A 15 11.40 9.33 2.73
CA SER A 15 11.40 8.88 4.14
C SER A 15 12.10 7.53 4.34
N ASP A 16 12.67 7.35 5.54
CA ASP A 16 13.41 6.14 5.93
C ASP A 16 12.57 4.86 5.78
N GLU A 17 13.14 3.89 5.04
CA GLU A 17 12.46 2.63 4.67
C GLU A 17 12.13 1.77 5.90
N SER A 18 12.91 1.87 6.98
CA SER A 18 12.78 1.07 8.21
C SER A 18 11.62 1.53 9.10
N THR A 19 11.38 2.83 9.20
CA THR A 19 10.25 3.38 9.98
C THR A 19 8.92 3.09 9.28
N THR A 20 8.90 3.21 7.95
CA THR A 20 7.70 2.96 7.13
C THR A 20 7.31 1.48 7.13
N THR A 21 8.28 0.56 7.02
CA THR A 21 8.03 -0.88 7.11
C THR A 21 7.58 -1.32 8.52
N GLY A 22 8.21 -0.78 9.58
CA GLY A 22 7.84 -1.08 10.96
C GLY A 22 6.41 -0.64 11.30
N LEU A 23 6.04 0.58 10.89
CA LEU A 23 4.71 1.13 11.12
C LEU A 23 3.64 0.37 10.32
N LEU A 24 3.90 0.07 9.05
CA LEU A 24 2.94 -0.64 8.21
C LEU A 24 2.69 -2.07 8.72
N ASN A 25 3.73 -2.78 9.18
CA ASN A 25 3.59 -4.12 9.74
C ASN A 25 2.80 -4.12 11.06
N ALA A 26 3.10 -3.17 11.95
CA ALA A 26 2.39 -3.01 13.21
C ALA A 26 0.89 -2.70 12.99
N MET A 27 0.58 -1.79 12.07
CA MET A 27 -0.81 -1.43 11.74
C MET A 27 -1.58 -2.58 11.08
N THR A 28 -0.92 -3.33 10.18
CA THR A 28 -1.52 -4.51 9.54
C THR A 28 -1.90 -5.57 10.57
N GLN A 29 -1.00 -5.84 11.52
CA GLN A 29 -1.25 -6.81 12.58
C GLN A 29 -2.33 -6.34 13.56
N ALA A 30 -2.27 -5.07 14.00
CA ALA A 30 -3.26 -4.51 14.92
C ALA A 30 -4.68 -4.53 14.32
N LEU A 31 -4.82 -4.09 13.05
CA LEU A 31 -6.09 -4.16 12.33
C LEU A 31 -6.54 -5.59 12.10
N GLY A 32 -5.63 -6.50 11.74
CA GLY A 32 -5.95 -7.92 11.53
C GLY A 32 -6.52 -8.58 12.79
N VAL A 33 -5.91 -8.34 13.95
CA VAL A 33 -6.40 -8.84 15.24
C VAL A 33 -7.75 -8.22 15.58
N PHE A 34 -7.89 -6.91 15.43
CA PHE A 34 -9.15 -6.21 15.71
C PHE A 34 -10.31 -6.73 14.85
N ILE A 35 -10.09 -6.86 13.54
CA ILE A 35 -11.08 -7.37 12.58
C ILE A 35 -11.45 -8.82 12.90
N THR A 36 -10.47 -9.65 13.26
CA THR A 36 -10.71 -11.06 13.63
C THR A 36 -11.58 -11.17 14.88
N LEU A 37 -11.33 -10.33 15.90
CA LEU A 37 -12.17 -10.31 17.11
C LEU A 37 -13.59 -9.83 16.82
N ALA A 38 -13.76 -8.84 15.94
CA ALA A 38 -15.08 -8.37 15.52
C ALA A 38 -15.84 -9.45 14.73
N LEU A 39 -15.18 -10.14 13.81
CA LEU A 39 -15.72 -11.28 13.06
C LEU A 39 -16.09 -12.45 13.98
N GLY A 40 -15.28 -12.72 15.01
CA GLY A 40 -15.60 -13.74 16.02
C GLY A 40 -16.91 -13.46 16.75
N LYS A 41 -17.13 -12.21 17.18
CA LYS A 41 -18.42 -11.80 17.77
C LYS A 41 -19.58 -11.84 16.77
N LEU A 42 -19.32 -11.56 15.49
CA LEU A 42 -20.34 -11.62 14.44
C LEU A 42 -20.74 -13.07 14.13
N ASN A 43 -19.76 -13.98 14.10
CA ASN A 43 -19.93 -15.41 13.91
C ASN A 43 -20.79 -16.03 15.03
N ASP A 44 -20.55 -15.65 16.28
CA ASP A 44 -21.34 -16.16 17.43
C ASP A 44 -22.82 -15.77 17.37
N ARG A 45 -23.17 -14.66 16.71
CA ARG A 45 -24.56 -14.16 16.65
C ARG A 45 -25.30 -14.56 15.40
N LEU A 46 -24.64 -14.54 14.24
CA LEU A 46 -25.27 -14.74 12.92
C LEU A 46 -24.86 -16.06 12.25
N GLY A 47 -23.87 -16.75 12.81
CA GLY A 47 -23.36 -18.01 12.31
C GLY A 47 -22.25 -17.90 11.24
N PRO A 48 -21.69 -19.05 10.83
CA PRO A 48 -20.46 -19.10 10.02
C PRO A 48 -20.60 -18.57 8.59
N LEU A 49 -21.77 -18.74 7.98
CA LEU A 49 -21.99 -18.29 6.59
C LEU A 49 -21.93 -16.76 6.48
N TRP A 50 -22.47 -16.04 7.47
CA TRP A 50 -22.42 -14.58 7.52
C TRP A 50 -21.02 -14.06 7.85
N ALA A 51 -20.27 -14.78 8.69
CA ALA A 51 -18.86 -14.48 8.95
C ALA A 51 -18.02 -14.64 7.66
N LEU A 52 -18.21 -15.72 6.91
CA LEU A 52 -17.52 -15.93 5.64
C LEU A 52 -17.92 -14.90 4.56
N GLY A 53 -19.21 -14.58 4.45
CA GLY A 53 -19.70 -13.55 3.52
C GLY A 53 -19.17 -12.16 3.85
N SER A 54 -19.12 -11.78 5.12
CA SER A 54 -18.54 -10.50 5.55
C SER A 54 -17.03 -10.45 5.29
N GLN A 55 -16.30 -11.55 5.50
CA GLN A 55 -14.87 -11.62 5.20
C GLN A 55 -14.60 -11.51 3.69
N ALA A 56 -15.40 -12.15 2.84
CA ALA A 56 -15.31 -11.99 1.38
C ALA A 56 -15.59 -10.54 0.95
N THR A 57 -16.61 -9.90 1.55
CA THR A 57 -16.95 -8.50 1.27
C THR A 57 -15.83 -7.55 1.70
N LEU A 58 -15.24 -7.78 2.88
CA LEU A 58 -14.09 -7.01 3.38
C LEU A 58 -12.90 -7.08 2.41
N LEU A 59 -12.60 -8.26 1.87
CA LEU A 59 -11.55 -8.44 0.87
C LEU A 59 -11.87 -7.72 -0.44
N LEU A 60 -13.12 -7.76 -0.90
CA LEU A 60 -13.54 -7.02 -2.10
C LEU A 60 -13.40 -5.51 -1.91
N ILE A 61 -13.78 -4.97 -0.76
CA ILE A 61 -13.58 -3.55 -0.42
C ILE A 61 -12.09 -3.22 -0.40
N GLY A 62 -11.26 -4.07 0.22
CA GLY A 62 -9.81 -3.90 0.23
C GLY A 62 -9.20 -3.92 -1.18
N ALA A 63 -9.71 -4.77 -2.06
CA ALA A 63 -9.26 -4.85 -3.46
C ALA A 63 -9.62 -3.59 -4.25
N ILE A 64 -10.84 -3.08 -4.09
CA ILE A 64 -11.27 -1.82 -4.73
C ILE A 64 -10.43 -0.64 -4.22
N LEU A 65 -10.22 -0.56 -2.89
CA LEU A 65 -9.36 0.47 -2.30
C LEU A 65 -7.93 0.39 -2.85
N THR A 66 -7.37 -0.82 -2.97
CA THR A 66 -6.04 -1.03 -3.56
C THR A 66 -5.98 -0.55 -5.01
N GLN A 67 -7.06 -0.74 -5.78
CA GLN A 67 -7.14 -0.30 -7.18
C GLN A 67 -7.27 1.23 -7.32
N LEU A 68 -7.85 1.90 -6.31
CA LEU A 68 -7.96 3.36 -6.24
C LEU A 68 -6.67 4.04 -5.80
N VAL A 69 -5.70 3.30 -5.26
CA VAL A 69 -4.42 3.88 -4.85
C VAL A 69 -3.69 4.41 -6.08
N PRO A 70 -3.46 5.74 -6.17
CA PRO A 70 -2.84 6.35 -7.34
C PRO A 70 -1.40 5.85 -7.47
N ASN A 71 -1.11 5.19 -8.59
CA ASN A 71 0.22 4.72 -8.95
C ASN A 71 1.09 5.89 -9.46
N GLU A 72 1.21 6.95 -8.66
CA GLU A 72 2.12 8.05 -8.99
C GLU A 72 3.56 7.60 -8.76
N LYS A 73 4.21 7.26 -9.87
CA LYS A 73 5.60 6.82 -9.90
C LYS A 73 6.55 8.02 -9.74
N LYS A 74 6.56 8.62 -8.55
CA LYS A 74 7.49 9.71 -8.18
C LYS A 74 8.95 9.35 -8.49
N ARG A 75 9.30 8.06 -8.38
CA ARG A 75 10.62 7.52 -8.74
C ARG A 75 10.90 7.54 -10.25
N GLN A 76 9.89 7.27 -11.09
CA GLN A 76 10.03 7.36 -12.55
C GLN A 76 10.06 8.81 -13.04
N GLU A 77 9.29 9.71 -12.42
CA GLU A 77 9.33 11.13 -12.75
C GLU A 77 10.65 11.78 -12.34
N ALA A 78 11.20 11.45 -11.17
CA ALA A 78 12.52 11.92 -10.75
C ALA A 78 13.66 11.40 -11.65
N PHE A 79 13.57 10.14 -12.10
CA PHE A 79 14.53 9.58 -13.06
C PHE A 79 14.42 10.26 -14.44
N LYS A 80 13.19 10.53 -14.90
CA LYS A 80 12.95 11.25 -16.16
C LYS A 80 13.47 12.69 -16.11
N LYS A 81 13.34 13.37 -14.95
CA LYS A 81 13.86 14.73 -14.74
C LYS A 81 15.39 14.78 -14.78
N ASN A 82 16.07 13.84 -14.11
CA ASN A 82 17.54 13.74 -14.13
C ASN A 82 18.09 13.48 -15.55
N ILE A 83 17.48 12.55 -16.30
CA ILE A 83 17.88 12.25 -17.68
C ILE A 83 17.66 13.47 -18.60
N LEU A 84 16.61 14.27 -18.37
CA LEU A 84 16.34 15.50 -19.11
C LEU A 84 17.37 16.60 -18.82
N GLU A 85 17.77 16.81 -17.56
CA GLU A 85 18.85 17.74 -17.21
C GLU A 85 20.19 17.35 -17.85
N ILE A 86 20.53 16.06 -17.88
CA ILE A 86 21.75 15.58 -18.54
C ILE A 86 21.70 15.84 -20.05
N LYS A 87 20.53 15.65 -20.69
CA LYS A 87 20.36 15.92 -22.13
C LYS A 87 20.43 17.41 -22.46
N LEU A 88 19.86 18.29 -21.63
CA LEU A 88 19.97 19.74 -21.82
C LEU A 88 21.41 20.22 -21.60
N SER A 89 22.05 19.77 -20.51
CA SER A 89 23.46 20.07 -20.23
C SER A 89 24.39 19.58 -21.35
N SER A 90 24.17 18.39 -21.91
CA SER A 90 24.98 17.89 -23.04
C SER A 90 24.72 18.63 -24.36
N ASN A 91 23.54 19.23 -24.54
CA ASN A 91 23.17 19.95 -25.77
C ASN A 91 23.64 21.41 -25.75
N ASP A 92 23.82 22.00 -24.58
CA ASP A 92 24.35 23.37 -24.42
C ASP A 92 25.89 23.43 -24.48
N ASN A 93 26.57 22.26 -24.53
CA ASN A 93 28.02 22.10 -24.61
C ASN A 93 28.54 21.78 -26.03
N VAL A 94 27.72 21.97 -27.07
CA VAL A 94 28.07 21.83 -28.51
C VAL A 94 27.69 23.10 -29.25
#